data_AF-A0A6P0NAT4-F1
#
_entry.id   AF-A0A6P0NAT4-F1
#
_cell.length_a   1.000
_cell.length_b   1.000
_cell.length_c   1.000
_cell.angle_alpha   90.00
_cell.angle_beta   90.00
_cell.angle_gamma   90.00
#
_symmetry.space_group_name_H-M   'P 1'
#
loop_
_entity.id
_entity.type
_entity.pdbx_description
1 polymer ?
#
loop_
_entity_poly.entity_id
_entity_poly.type
_entity_poly.pdbx_seq_one_letter_code
_entity_poly.pdbx_strand_id
1 'polypeptide(L)'
;NRARIWHLQGNQLARLKGHQHKVYSLAFSPDGKTLTTASLDGTVIIWKVEGLDELLRRGCELLEDYFVRNPEAKEKLWVCRE
;
A
#
# COMPACT_ATOMS: atom_id res chain seq x y z
N ASN A 1 11.88 6.55 -16.42
CA ASN A 1 10.45 6.73 -16.07
C ASN A 1 9.99 5.79 -14.96
N ARG A 2 10.86 5.37 -14.01
CA ARG A 2 10.50 4.34 -13.01
C ARG A 2 11.05 4.72 -11.64
N ALA A 3 10.26 4.51 -10.59
CA ALA A 3 10.68 4.64 -9.20
C ALA A 3 10.67 3.25 -8.52
N ARG A 4 11.49 3.06 -7.49
CA ARG A 4 11.60 1.81 -6.72
C ARG A 4 11.67 2.13 -5.24
N ILE A 5 11.06 1.27 -4.43
CA ILE A 5 11.14 1.32 -2.98
C ILE A 5 12.07 0.21 -2.52
N TRP A 6 12.96 0.52 -1.59
CA TRP A 6 13.95 -0.39 -1.04
C TRP A 6 13.88 -0.39 0.47
N HIS A 7 14.12 -1.56 1.05
CA HIS A 7 14.45 -1.71 2.46
C HIS A 7 15.89 -1.23 2.69
N LEU A 8 16.22 -0.73 3.88
CA LEU A 8 17.55 -0.18 4.19
C LEU A 8 18.68 -1.22 4.04
N GLN A 9 18.33 -2.50 4.13
CA GLN A 9 19.19 -3.66 3.98
C GLN A 9 19.42 -4.02 2.50
N GLY A 10 18.88 -3.24 1.56
CA GLY A 10 19.10 -3.39 0.12
C GLY A 10 18.09 -4.28 -0.61
N ASN A 11 17.05 -4.76 0.08
CA ASN A 11 16.00 -5.56 -0.56
C ASN A 11 14.99 -4.65 -1.28
N GLN A 12 14.70 -4.91 -2.56
CA GLN A 12 13.70 -4.15 -3.31
C GLN A 12 12.29 -4.53 -2.81
N LEU A 13 11.55 -3.57 -2.25
CA LEU A 13 10.19 -3.77 -1.75
C LEU A 13 9.14 -3.62 -2.86
N ALA A 14 9.30 -2.59 -3.71
CA ALA A 14 8.32 -2.32 -4.75
C ALA A 14 8.95 -1.69 -6.00
N ARG A 15 8.29 -1.90 -7.13
CA ARG A 15 8.61 -1.24 -8.41
C ARG A 15 7.39 -0.47 -8.88
N LEU A 16 7.50 0.85 -8.88
CA LEU A 16 6.42 1.76 -9.21
C LEU A 16 6.40 1.99 -10.73
N LYS A 17 5.42 1.38 -11.39
CA LYS A 17 5.21 1.46 -12.84
C LYS A 17 3.93 2.26 -13.10
N GLY A 18 4.04 3.35 -13.84
CA GLY A 18 2.87 4.16 -14.23
C GLY A 18 3.26 5.35 -15.08
N HIS A 19 4.35 6.03 -14.70
CA HIS A 19 4.88 7.14 -15.49
C HIS A 19 5.43 6.68 -16.84
N GLN A 20 5.09 7.45 -17.87
CA GLN A 20 5.56 7.25 -19.24
C GLN A 20 6.86 8.02 -19.49
N HIS A 21 7.14 9.09 -18.74
CA HIS A 21 8.37 9.87 -18.86
C HIS A 21 9.19 9.95 -17.56
N LYS A 22 10.32 10.67 -17.60
CA LYS A 22 11.21 10.90 -16.45
C LYS A 22 10.44 11.47 -15.26
N VAL A 23 10.61 10.80 -14.12
CA VAL A 23 10.20 11.31 -12.81
C VAL A 23 11.27 12.31 -12.37
N TYR A 24 10.86 13.51 -11.98
CA TYR A 24 11.78 14.58 -11.57
C TYR A 24 11.57 15.04 -10.13
N SER A 25 10.47 14.63 -9.48
CA SER A 25 10.21 14.95 -8.07
C SER A 25 9.50 13.80 -7.36
N LEU A 26 9.77 13.66 -6.08
CA LEU A 26 9.13 12.70 -5.18
C LEU A 26 8.99 13.28 -3.77
N ALA A 27 7.92 12.93 -3.07
CA ALA A 27 7.69 13.33 -1.68
C ALA A 27 6.89 12.26 -0.93
N PHE A 28 7.33 11.90 0.27
CA PHE A 28 6.52 11.11 1.19
C PHE A 28 5.56 12.03 1.95
N SER A 29 4.37 11.54 2.28
CA SER A 29 3.54 12.18 3.29
C SER A 29 4.24 12.13 4.65
N PRO A 30 4.01 13.09 5.55
CA PRO A 30 4.64 13.11 6.88
C PRO A 30 4.36 11.85 7.71
N ASP A 31 3.22 11.20 7.48
CA ASP A 31 2.83 9.94 8.13
C ASP A 31 3.44 8.68 7.47
N GLY A 32 4.17 8.84 6.35
CA GLY A 32 4.78 7.75 5.60
C GLY A 32 3.80 6.84 4.84
N LYS A 33 2.49 7.09 4.90
CA LYS A 33 1.46 6.22 4.29
C LYS A 33 1.32 6.41 2.79
N THR A 34 1.83 7.50 2.25
CA THR A 34 1.79 7.78 0.82
C THR A 34 3.11 8.32 0.30
N LEU A 35 3.39 7.99 -0.96
CA LEU A 35 4.48 8.53 -1.74
C LEU A 35 3.88 9.18 -2.99
N THR A 36 4.24 10.42 -3.26
CA THR A 36 3.85 11.14 -4.46
C THR A 36 5.02 11.20 -5.42
N THR A 37 4.79 10.91 -6.70
CA THR A 37 5.79 11.06 -7.77
C THR A 37 5.27 11.97 -8.87
N ALA A 38 6.08 12.93 -9.33
CA ALA A 38 5.75 13.84 -10.43
C ALA A 38 6.68 13.60 -11.63
N SER A 39 6.09 13.59 -12.83
CA SER A 39 6.76 13.19 -14.06
C SER A 39 6.54 14.17 -15.20
N LEU A 40 7.49 14.20 -16.12
CA LEU A 40 7.43 15.04 -17.33
C LEU A 40 6.32 14.60 -18.29
N ASP A 41 5.68 13.45 -18.07
CA ASP A 41 4.48 13.05 -18.82
C ASP A 41 3.22 13.86 -18.41
N GLY A 42 3.36 14.85 -17.53
CA GLY A 42 2.27 15.71 -17.08
C GLY A 42 1.44 15.10 -15.96
N THR A 43 1.84 13.95 -15.42
CA THR A 43 1.08 13.26 -14.37
C THR A 43 1.78 13.31 -13.01
N VAL A 44 0.94 13.30 -11.98
CA VAL A 44 1.34 13.04 -10.59
C VAL A 44 0.65 11.74 -10.17
N ILE A 45 1.41 10.78 -9.64
CA ILE A 45 0.88 9.52 -9.12
C ILE A 45 1.09 9.47 -7.61
N ILE A 46 0.03 9.14 -6.89
CA ILE A 46 0.06 8.89 -5.45
C ILE A 46 0.05 7.38 -5.25
N TRP A 47 1.09 6.88 -4.57
CA TRP A 47 1.28 5.49 -4.21
C TRP A 47 0.95 5.33 -2.74
N LYS A 48 0.04 4.41 -2.42
CA LYS A 48 -0.13 3.99 -1.03
C LYS A 48 1.04 3.10 -0.63
N VAL A 49 1.63 3.41 0.51
CA VAL A 49 2.69 2.63 1.15
C VAL A 49 2.02 1.93 2.32
N GLU A 50 1.46 0.75 2.04
CA GLU A 50 0.65 -0.01 2.98
C GLU A 50 1.36 -1.32 3.31
N GLY A 51 1.44 -1.66 4.60
CA GLY A 51 1.97 -2.95 5.05
C GLY A 51 0.95 -4.07 4.87
N LEU A 52 1.41 -5.32 4.91
CA LEU A 52 0.53 -6.49 4.84
C LEU A 52 -0.55 -6.44 5.94
N ASP A 53 -0.18 -6.04 7.16
CA ASP A 53 -1.12 -5.99 8.29
C ASP A 53 -2.25 -4.97 8.08
N GLU A 54 -1.94 -3.78 7.55
CA GLU A 54 -2.95 -2.75 7.27
C GLU A 54 -3.88 -3.19 6.12
N LEU A 55 -3.33 -3.86 5.10
CA LEU A 55 -4.12 -4.44 4.02
C LEU A 55 -5.02 -5.59 4.51
N LEU A 56 -4.52 -6.44 5.38
CA LEU A 56 -5.29 -7.53 5.99
C LEU A 56 -6.41 -6.99 6.87
N ARG A 57 -6.16 -5.94 7.66
CA ARG A 57 -7.20 -5.28 8.48
C ARG A 57 -8.34 -4.72 7.63
N ARG A 58 -8.03 -4.05 6.52
CA ARG A 58 -9.07 -3.61 5.57
C ARG A 58 -9.84 -4.79 4.96
N GLY A 59 -9.15 -5.91 4.74
CA GLY A 59 -9.81 -7.17 4.37
C GLY A 59 -10.83 -7.62 5.42
N CYS A 60 -10.49 -7.51 6.71
CA CYS A 60 -11.41 -7.81 7.81
C CYS A 60 -12.63 -6.87 7.81
N GLU A 61 -12.42 -5.56 7.61
CA GLU A 61 -13.50 -4.57 7.53
C GLU A 61 -14.50 -4.90 6.40
N LEU A 62 -13.99 -5.34 5.24
CA LEU A 62 -14.83 -5.76 4.11
C LEU A 62 -15.63 -7.04 4.37
N LEU A 63 -15.20 -7.85 5.35
CA LEU A 63 -15.79 -9.14 5.68
C LEU A 63 -16.68 -9.10 6.94
N GLU A 64 -16.93 -7.94 7.55
CA GLU A 64 -17.70 -7.86 8.80
C GLU A 64 -19.09 -8.53 8.69
N ASP A 65 -19.85 -8.26 7.63
CA ASP A 65 -21.16 -8.89 7.40
C ASP A 65 -21.10 -10.40 7.17
N TYR A 66 -19.95 -10.90 6.69
CA TYR A 66 -19.71 -12.33 6.54
C TYR A 66 -19.45 -12.97 7.91
N PHE A 67 -18.68 -12.31 8.77
CA PHE A 67 -18.36 -12.80 10.11
C PHE A 67 -19.56 -12.84 11.05
N VAL A 68 -20.56 -11.96 10.86
CA VAL A 68 -21.85 -12.05 11.58
C VAL A 68 -22.50 -13.42 11.40
N ARG A 69 -22.37 -14.02 10.21
CA ARG A 69 -22.94 -15.34 9.89
C ARG A 69 -21.99 -16.51 10.09
N ASN A 70 -20.69 -16.24 10.22
CA ASN A 70 -19.62 -17.24 10.29
C ASN A 70 -18.57 -16.80 11.33
N PRO A 71 -18.92 -16.73 12.62
CA PRO A 71 -18.04 -16.19 13.66
C PRO A 71 -16.74 -17.00 13.82
N GLU A 72 -16.80 -18.32 13.61
CA GLU A 72 -15.61 -19.19 13.66
C GLU A 72 -14.59 -18.90 12.56
N ALA A 73 -15.00 -18.24 11.47
CA ALA A 73 -14.08 -17.79 10.42
C ALA A 73 -13.28 -16.56 10.87
N LYS A 74 -13.89 -15.65 11.64
CA LYS A 74 -13.20 -14.49 12.24
C LYS A 74 -12.13 -14.96 13.22
N GLU A 75 -12.47 -15.95 14.05
CA GLU A 75 -11.54 -16.55 15.01
C GLU A 75 -10.33 -17.23 14.36
N LYS A 76 -10.43 -17.73 13.13
CA LYS A 76 -9.27 -18.32 12.44
C LYS A 76 -8.28 -17.26 11.94
N LEU A 77 -8.71 -16.03 11.75
CA LEU A 77 -7.92 -14.95 11.18
C LEU A 77 -7.43 -14.01 12.29
N TRP A 78 -6.22 -14.25 12.81
CA TRP A 78 -5.66 -13.50 13.95
C TRP A 78 -5.68 -11.98 13.77
N VAL A 79 -5.51 -11.49 12.53
CA VAL A 79 -5.52 -10.06 12.18
C VAL A 79 -6.90 -9.41 12.26
N CYS A 80 -7.97 -10.22 12.24
CA CYS A 80 -9.36 -9.78 12.37
C CYS A 80 -9.90 -9.94 13.79
N ARG A 81 -9.08 -10.46 14.72
CA ARG A 81 -9.40 -10.45 16.15
C ARG A 81 -9.00 -9.07 16.66
N GLU A 82 -9.93 -8.37 17.30
CA GLU A 82 -9.67 -7.07 17.92
C GLU A 82 -8.49 -7.12 18.90
#